data_AF-A0A7K0CH96-F1
#
_entry.id   AF-A0A7K0CH96-F1
#
_cell.length_a   1.000
_cell.length_b   1.000
_cell.length_c   1.000
_cell.angle_alpha   90.00
_cell.angle_beta   90.00
_cell.angle_gamma   90.00
#
_symmetry.space_group_name_H-M   'P 1'
#
loop_
_entity.id
_entity.type
_entity.pdbx_description
1 polymer ?
#
loop_
_entity_poly.entity_id
_entity_poly.type
_entity_poly.pdbx_seq_one_letter_code
_entity_poly.pdbx_strand_id
1 'polypeptide(L)'
;MNEQESVAREMTAIWCEVLDLGADEMDPDESLFEVGGTSLQAVKLMTRIQEAFGVELELTVVFAEGSVARLTELVEADLLAELDALEPAEVERLLREEAQNG
;
A
#
# COMPACT_ATOMS: atom_id res chain seq x y z
N MET A 1 17.11 13.70 -0.12
CA MET A 1 16.53 12.97 -1.26
C MET A 1 16.53 11.52 -0.81
N ASN A 2 15.48 11.10 -0.11
CA ASN A 2 15.45 9.76 0.46
C ASN A 2 15.24 8.78 -0.69
N GLU A 3 16.20 7.88 -0.91
CA GLU A 3 16.14 6.79 -1.88
C GLU A 3 15.07 5.72 -1.49
N GLN A 4 14.02 6.14 -0.77
CA GLN A 4 13.22 5.29 0.10
C GLN A 4 11.69 5.49 -0.04
N GLU A 5 11.21 6.34 -0.96
CA GLU A 5 9.78 6.63 -1.14
C GLU A 5 9.22 5.83 -2.33
N SER A 6 9.02 4.53 -2.17
CA SER A 6 8.29 3.71 -3.15
C SER A 6 7.24 2.88 -2.41
N VAL A 7 6.05 2.76 -2.98
CA VAL A 7 4.96 1.94 -2.44
C VAL A 7 5.46 0.52 -2.18
N ALA A 8 6.24 -0.07 -3.10
CA ALA A 8 6.84 -1.38 -2.91
C ALA A 8 7.69 -1.49 -1.63
N ARG A 9 8.51 -0.48 -1.33
CA ARG A 9 9.38 -0.50 -0.13
C ARG A 9 8.57 -0.44 1.15
N GLU A 10 7.58 0.44 1.20
CA GLU A 10 6.72 0.59 2.37
C GLU A 10 5.84 -0.67 2.56
N MET A 11 5.34 -1.24 1.46
CA MET A 11 4.63 -2.53 1.46
C MET A 11 5.50 -3.67 2.00
N THR A 12 6.76 -3.77 1.57
CA THR A 12 7.75 -4.71 2.14
C THR A 12 7.91 -4.46 3.65
N ALA A 13 8.06 -3.22 4.10
CA ALA A 13 8.23 -2.91 5.52
C ALA A 13 7.01 -3.35 6.35
N ILE A 14 5.80 -3.02 5.91
CA ILE A 14 4.54 -3.45 6.54
C ILE A 14 4.48 -4.98 6.63
N TRP A 15 4.87 -5.69 5.57
CA TRP A 15 4.90 -7.16 5.57
C TRP A 15 5.89 -7.74 6.56
N CYS A 16 7.14 -7.25 6.56
CA CYS A 16 8.16 -7.66 7.52
C CYS A 16 7.68 -7.48 8.96
N GLU A 17 7.03 -6.35 9.27
CA GLU A 17 6.50 -6.09 10.61
C GLU A 17 5.36 -7.04 11.02
N VAL A 18 4.45 -7.37 10.09
CA VAL A 18 3.30 -8.22 10.40
C VAL A 18 3.67 -9.70 10.46
N LEU A 19 4.64 -10.13 9.66
CA LEU A 19 5.10 -11.51 9.58
C LEU A 19 6.27 -11.83 10.50
N ASP A 20 6.91 -10.82 11.09
CA ASP A 20 8.14 -10.95 11.89
C ASP A 20 9.27 -11.62 11.07
N LEU A 21 9.51 -11.07 9.87
CA LEU A 21 10.50 -11.56 8.89
C LEU A 21 11.50 -10.48 8.50
N GLY A 22 12.72 -10.89 8.14
CA GLY A 22 13.69 -10.02 7.46
C GLY A 22 13.27 -9.72 6.01
N ALA A 23 13.65 -8.56 5.50
CA ALA A 23 13.36 -8.18 4.10
C ALA A 23 14.09 -9.09 3.08
N ASP A 24 15.21 -9.69 3.48
CA ASP A 24 15.99 -10.66 2.71
C ASP A 24 15.37 -12.07 2.69
N GLU A 25 14.42 -12.35 3.59
CA GLU A 25 13.71 -13.63 3.69
C GLU A 25 12.40 -13.63 2.89
N MET A 26 12.01 -12.49 2.32
CA MET A 26 10.74 -12.30 1.63
C MET A 26 10.90 -12.53 0.13
N ASP A 27 10.07 -13.42 -0.43
CA ASP A 27 9.80 -13.47 -1.86
C ASP A 27 8.57 -12.59 -2.16
N PRO A 28 8.69 -11.53 -2.98
CA PRO A 28 7.58 -10.63 -3.25
C PRO A 28 6.42 -11.28 -4.00
N ASP A 29 6.64 -12.42 -4.67
CA ASP A 29 5.61 -13.19 -5.37
C ASP A 29 4.96 -14.26 -4.47
N GLU A 30 5.51 -14.53 -3.29
CA GLU A 30 4.96 -15.51 -2.36
C GLU A 30 3.80 -14.91 -1.56
N SER A 31 2.69 -15.63 -1.52
CA SER A 31 1.51 -15.16 -0.79
C SER A 31 1.67 -15.27 0.71
N LEU A 32 0.94 -14.43 1.44
CA LEU A 32 0.85 -14.47 2.90
C LEU A 32 0.61 -15.89 3.45
N PHE A 33 -0.19 -16.71 2.75
CA PHE A 33 -0.55 -18.05 3.23
C PHE A 33 0.50 -19.11 2.89
N GLU A 34 1.29 -18.90 1.84
CA GLU A 34 2.41 -19.78 1.48
C GLU A 34 3.55 -19.65 2.50
N VAL A 35 3.81 -18.44 3.00
CA VAL A 35 4.75 -18.19 4.12
C VAL A 35 4.19 -18.56 5.50
N GLY A 36 3.00 -19.20 5.56
CA GLY A 36 2.39 -19.66 6.82
C GLY A 36 1.63 -18.58 7.62
N GLY A 37 1.29 -17.47 6.97
CA GLY A 37 0.51 -16.39 7.55
C GLY A 37 -0.93 -16.78 7.88
N THR A 38 -1.54 -16.00 8.77
CA THR A 38 -2.87 -16.26 9.35
C THR A 38 -3.88 -15.18 8.98
N SER A 39 -5.17 -15.46 9.17
CA SER A 39 -6.23 -14.45 8.97
C SER A 39 -6.06 -13.22 9.87
N LEU A 40 -5.51 -13.37 11.07
CA LEU A 40 -5.21 -12.22 11.93
C LEU A 40 -4.10 -11.35 11.34
N GLN A 41 -3.08 -11.97 10.73
CA GLN A 41 -2.03 -11.23 10.01
C GLN A 41 -2.60 -10.56 8.75
N ALA A 42 -3.50 -11.21 8.01
CA ALA A 42 -4.20 -10.60 6.88
C ALA A 42 -4.96 -9.33 7.31
N VAL A 43 -5.74 -9.41 8.40
CA VAL A 43 -6.45 -8.25 8.96
C VAL A 43 -5.49 -7.14 9.39
N LYS A 44 -4.36 -7.49 10.03
CA LYS A 44 -3.33 -6.50 10.41
C LYS A 44 -2.70 -5.82 9.21
N LEU A 45 -2.39 -6.58 8.14
CA LEU A 45 -1.88 -6.03 6.89
C LEU A 45 -2.87 -5.02 6.31
N MET A 46 -4.14 -5.40 6.19
CA MET A 46 -5.18 -4.50 5.68
C MET A 46 -5.24 -3.19 6.46
N THR A 47 -5.23 -3.25 7.80
CA THR A 47 -5.23 -2.04 8.64
C THR A 47 -3.99 -1.17 8.41
N ARG A 48 -2.79 -1.77 8.34
CA ARG A 48 -1.55 -1.01 8.13
C ARG A 48 -1.47 -0.39 6.73
N ILE A 49 -1.95 -1.09 5.71
CA ILE A 49 -2.04 -0.58 4.34
C ILE A 49 -2.98 0.62 4.29
N GLN A 50 -4.15 0.52 4.93
CA GLN A 50 -5.08 1.63 5.04
C GLN A 50 -4.46 2.84 5.77
N GLU A 51 -3.75 2.61 6.88
CA GLU A 51 -3.09 3.67 7.63
C GLU A 51 -1.96 4.36 6.83
N ALA A 52 -1.21 3.60 6.04
CA ALA A 52 -0.06 4.11 5.29
C ALA A 52 -0.46 4.81 3.98
N PHE A 53 -1.46 4.28 3.27
CA PHE A 53 -1.79 4.72 1.91
C PHE A 53 -3.22 5.24 1.75
N GLY A 54 -4.09 5.09 2.76
CA GLY A 54 -5.52 5.41 2.63
C GLY A 54 -6.34 4.38 1.85
N VAL A 55 -5.70 3.32 1.34
CA VAL A 55 -6.32 2.29 0.50
C VAL A 55 -6.95 1.19 1.36
N GLU A 56 -8.25 0.94 1.16
CA GLU A 56 -8.97 -0.17 1.78
C GLU A 56 -8.97 -1.41 0.88
N LEU A 57 -8.34 -2.49 1.33
CA LEU A 57 -8.35 -3.77 0.62
C LEU A 57 -9.41 -4.71 1.19
N GLU A 58 -10.15 -5.41 0.32
CA GLU A 58 -11.06 -6.47 0.76
C GLU A 58 -10.29 -7.71 1.19
N LEU A 59 -10.78 -8.40 2.22
CA LEU A 59 -10.16 -9.65 2.70
C LEU A 59 -10.13 -10.73 1.60
N THR A 60 -11.16 -10.77 0.75
CA THR A 60 -11.24 -11.64 -0.43
C THR A 60 -10.08 -11.42 -1.40
N VAL A 61 -9.64 -10.17 -1.60
CA VAL A 61 -8.50 -9.81 -2.45
C VAL A 61 -7.20 -10.32 -1.83
N VAL A 62 -7.02 -10.13 -0.52
CA VAL A 62 -5.85 -10.65 0.20
C VAL A 62 -5.78 -12.18 0.13
N PHE A 63 -6.92 -12.88 0.12
CA PHE A 63 -6.95 -14.33 -0.06
C PHE A 63 -6.69 -14.79 -1.49
N ALA A 64 -7.12 -14.03 -2.50
CA ALA A 64 -7.02 -14.42 -3.90
C ALA A 64 -5.65 -14.12 -4.52
N GLU A 65 -5.07 -12.97 -4.19
CA GLU A 65 -3.90 -12.40 -4.87
C GLU A 65 -2.70 -12.19 -3.93
N GLY A 66 -2.79 -12.65 -2.68
CA GLY A 66 -2.10 -12.18 -1.47
C GLY A 66 -0.56 -12.18 -1.36
N SER A 67 0.17 -12.02 -2.46
CA SER A 67 1.60 -11.70 -2.50
C SER A 67 1.85 -10.20 -2.30
N VAL A 68 3.07 -9.80 -1.87
CA VAL A 68 3.42 -8.37 -1.75
C VAL A 68 3.27 -7.69 -3.08
N ALA A 69 3.87 -8.26 -4.14
CA ALA A 69 3.94 -7.65 -5.44
C ALA A 69 2.55 -7.30 -5.97
N ARG A 70 1.60 -8.23 -5.86
CA ARG A 70 0.23 -8.02 -6.33
C ARG A 70 -0.52 -6.99 -5.50
N LEU A 71 -0.39 -7.05 -4.17
CA LEU A 71 -1.04 -6.06 -3.31
C LEU A 71 -0.43 -4.67 -3.51
N THR A 72 0.89 -4.58 -3.77
CA THR A 72 1.55 -3.33 -4.16
C THR A 72 0.98 -2.77 -5.46
N GLU A 73 0.85 -3.58 -6.51
CA GLU A 73 0.25 -3.15 -7.78
C GLU A 73 -1.17 -2.61 -7.59
N LEU A 74 -1.98 -3.24 -6.75
CA LEU A 74 -3.34 -2.79 -6.44
C LEU A 74 -3.35 -1.46 -5.71
N VAL A 75 -2.47 -1.28 -4.72
CA VAL A 75 -2.33 -0.01 -3.99
C VAL A 75 -1.87 1.10 -4.92
N GLU A 76 -0.87 0.84 -5.77
CA GLU A 76 -0.39 1.82 -6.76
C GLU A 76 -1.49 2.22 -7.76
N ALA A 77 -2.29 1.25 -8.21
CA ALA A 77 -3.41 1.51 -9.12
C ALA A 77 -4.51 2.35 -8.47
N ASP A 78 -4.83 2.10 -7.19
CA ASP A 78 -5.84 2.86 -6.45
C ASP A 78 -5.39 4.31 -6.24
N LEU A 79 -4.13 4.51 -5.81
CA LEU A 79 -3.52 5.83 -5.66
C LEU A 79 -3.51 6.62 -6.98
N LEU A 80 -3.19 5.95 -8.10
CA LEU A 80 -3.21 6.59 -9.42
C LEU A 80 -4.65 6.96 -9.84
N ALA A 81 -5.62 6.09 -9.57
CA ALA A 81 -7.03 6.35 -9.87
C ALA A 81 -7.58 7.52 -9.04
N GLU A 82 -7.17 7.67 -7.78
CA GLU A 82 -7.53 8.81 -6.94
C GLU A 82 -6.98 10.13 -7.51
N LEU A 83 -5.74 10.14 -8.00
CA LEU A 83 -5.15 11.29 -8.67
C LEU A 83 -5.86 11.64 -9.99
N ASP A 84 -6.20 10.64 -10.81
CA ASP A 84 -6.92 10.84 -12.07
C ASP A 84 -8.37 11.32 -11.86
N ALA A 85 -8.96 11.00 -10.71
CA ALA A 85 -10.29 11.47 -10.32
C ALA A 85 -10.31 12.92 -9.83
N LEU A 86 -9.14 13.55 -9.60
CA LEU A 86 -9.07 14.97 -9.26
C LEU A 86 -9.39 15.82 -10.50
N GLU A 87 -10.55 16.47 -10.47
CA GLU A 87 -10.94 17.41 -11.52
C GLU A 87 -9.90 18.56 -11.64
N PRO A 88 -9.57 19.03 -12.85
CA PRO A 88 -8.59 20.10 -13.03
C PRO A 88 -8.89 21.38 -12.22
N ALA A 89 -10.18 21.67 -12.01
CA ALA A 89 -10.63 22.80 -11.20
C ALA A 89 -10.34 22.62 -9.69
N GLU A 90 -10.33 21.37 -9.21
CA GLU A 90 -9.94 21.00 -7.84
C GLU A 90 -8.43 21.21 -7.64
N VAL A 91 -7.65 20.69 -8.59
CA VAL A 91 -6.18 20.84 -8.60
C VAL A 91 -5.79 22.33 -8.63
N GLU A 92 -6.42 23.12 -9.50
CA GLU A 92 -6.19 24.57 -9.54
C GLU A 92 -6.54 25.28 -8.23
N ARG A 93 -7.58 24.82 -7.51
CA ARG A 93 -7.95 25.42 -6.23
C ARG A 93 -6.92 25.10 -5.16
N LEU A 94 -6.50 23.84 -5.04
CA LEU A 94 -5.48 23.40 -4.08
C LEU A 94 -4.14 24.13 -4.29
N LEU A 95 -3.71 24.29 -5.54
CA LEU A 95 -2.48 25.03 -5.87
C LEU A 95 -2.55 26.52 -5.49
N ARG A 96 -3.73 27.14 -5.56
CA ARG A 96 -3.93 28.55 -5.17
C ARG A 96 -3.99 28.73 -3.65
N GLU A 97 -4.49 27.74 -2.92
CA GLU A 97 -4.57 27.74 -1.46
C GLU A 97 -3.18 27.59 -0.81
N GLU A 98 -2.31 26.74 -1.36
CA GLU A 98 -0.91 26.62 -0.95
C GLU A 98 -0.12 27.92 -1.13
N ALA A 99 -0.34 28.64 -2.23
CA ALA A 99 0.34 29.90 -2.53
C ALA A 99 -0.08 31.08 -1.62
N GLN A 100 -1.16 30.93 -0.84
CA GLN A 100 -1.65 31.96 0.08
C GLN A 100 -1.31 31.68 1.55
N ASN A 101 -0.79 30.49 1.86
CA ASN A 101 -0.39 30.08 3.22
C ASN A 101 1.13 30.12 3.49
N GLY A 102 1.92 30.62 2.54
CA GLY A 102 3.37 30.89 2.69
C GLY A 102 3.66 32.39 2.83
#